data_AF-A0AA37NZK0-F1
#
_entry.id   AF-A0AA37NZK0-F1
#
_cell.length_a   1.000
_cell.length_b   1.000
_cell.length_c   1.000
_cell.angle_alpha   90.00
_cell.angle_beta   90.00
_cell.angle_gamma   90.00
#
_symmetry.space_group_name_H-M   'P 1'
#
loop_
_entity.id
_entity.type
_entity.pdbx_description
1 polymer ?
#
loop_
_entity_poly.entity_id
_entity_poly.type
_entity_poly.pdbx_seq_one_letter_code
_entity_poly.pdbx_strand_id
1 'polypeptide(L)'
;MAAATSLPNDMVYNLSTVGHGDHDHDWDDYIDYSTEKGVVYDSHDYTYGVPVNRADIRPFKDIPADMVDHIRASVITILMQIGKVFEASMWIGSSTCYNLGLPCKIVRSRKFRGDATLINIASKHDRYNREIYKAFIVGSDGLKYYVSPNCVQVDKDTISALLNRMTLKELVDILDESHFGHWNYAPYNRHLFHFIELIAKYTRGNEKIDLKEYKWGWQVEQEKEQEAA
;
A
#
# COMPACT_ATOMS: atom_id res chain seq x y z
N MET A 1 17.28 -31.78 18.34
CA MET A 1 17.65 -30.83 17.29
C MET A 1 16.76 -31.10 16.10
N ALA A 2 15.93 -30.14 15.68
CA ALA A 2 15.14 -30.28 14.46
C ALA A 2 16.08 -30.26 13.26
N ALA A 3 15.94 -31.24 12.36
CA ALA A 3 16.72 -31.29 11.13
C ALA A 3 16.39 -30.06 10.27
N ALA A 4 17.41 -29.29 9.92
CA ALA A 4 17.30 -28.30 8.86
C ALA A 4 17.06 -29.07 7.56
N THR A 5 15.82 -29.10 7.10
CA THR A 5 15.49 -29.49 5.73
C THR A 5 16.18 -28.50 4.81
N SER A 6 17.28 -28.90 4.21
CA SER A 6 17.95 -28.14 3.15
C SER A 6 16.92 -27.90 2.05
N LEU A 7 16.64 -26.63 1.75
CA LEU A 7 15.88 -26.27 0.55
C LEU A 7 16.59 -26.90 -0.67
N PRO A 8 15.85 -27.43 -1.66
CA PRO A 8 16.47 -28.00 -2.85
C PRO A 8 17.27 -26.93 -3.61
N ASN A 9 18.17 -27.32 -4.53
CA ASN A 9 18.88 -26.44 -5.48
C ASN A 9 18.12 -25.16 -5.79
N ASP A 10 18.78 -23.99 -5.77
CA ASP A 10 18.15 -22.67 -5.81
C ASP A 10 16.97 -22.64 -6.80
N MET A 11 15.75 -22.64 -6.25
CA MET A 11 14.52 -22.59 -7.04
C MET A 11 14.12 -21.14 -7.18
N VAL A 12 13.90 -20.74 -8.43
CA VAL A 12 13.45 -19.40 -8.76
C VAL A 12 12.01 -19.46 -9.26
N TYR A 13 11.16 -18.64 -8.67
CA TYR A 13 9.76 -18.50 -9.04
C TYR A 13 9.50 -17.08 -9.52
N ASN A 14 8.83 -16.95 -10.66
CA ASN A 14 8.34 -15.66 -11.10
C ASN A 14 7.09 -15.28 -10.29
N LEU A 15 7.17 -14.16 -9.58
CA LEU A 15 6.08 -13.61 -8.79
C LEU A 15 5.18 -12.68 -9.63
N SER A 16 5.78 -11.82 -10.44
CA SER A 16 5.10 -10.91 -11.37
C SER A 16 5.95 -10.67 -12.61
N THR A 17 5.30 -10.58 -13.78
CA THR A 17 5.87 -10.06 -15.04
C THR A 17 4.96 -9.05 -15.73
N VAL A 18 3.88 -8.56 -15.08
CA VAL A 18 2.86 -7.79 -15.78
C VAL A 18 2.95 -6.30 -15.42
N GLY A 19 4.11 -5.71 -15.72
CA GLY A 19 4.39 -4.31 -15.46
C GLY A 19 4.11 -3.37 -16.63
N HIS A 20 4.49 -3.70 -17.87
CA HIS A 20 4.43 -2.71 -18.98
C HIS A 20 4.03 -3.29 -20.36
N GLY A 21 3.00 -4.13 -20.41
CA GLY A 21 2.40 -4.59 -21.67
C GLY A 21 3.34 -5.41 -22.56
N ASP A 22 2.84 -5.88 -23.70
CA ASP A 22 3.59 -6.72 -24.66
C ASP A 22 4.76 -6.01 -25.35
N HIS A 23 5.22 -4.85 -24.84
CA HIS A 23 6.05 -3.92 -25.61
C HIS A 23 7.47 -3.67 -25.12
N ASP A 24 7.86 -4.09 -23.91
CA ASP A 24 9.27 -4.14 -23.52
C ASP A 24 9.47 -5.27 -22.49
N HIS A 25 9.64 -6.50 -22.99
CA HIS A 25 10.16 -7.62 -22.19
C HIS A 25 11.70 -7.51 -22.06
N ASP A 26 12.20 -6.31 -21.76
CA ASP A 26 13.60 -6.18 -21.38
C ASP A 26 13.82 -6.87 -20.04
N TRP A 27 15.03 -7.40 -19.86
CA TRP A 27 15.39 -8.29 -18.76
C TRP A 27 15.11 -7.75 -17.35
N ASP A 28 14.71 -6.48 -17.19
CA ASP A 28 14.74 -5.70 -15.95
C ASP A 28 13.36 -5.39 -15.33
N ASP A 29 12.23 -5.75 -15.97
CA ASP A 29 10.87 -5.48 -15.44
C ASP A 29 10.19 -6.74 -14.88
N TYR A 30 10.66 -7.22 -13.73
CA TYR A 30 10.12 -8.42 -13.11
C TYR A 30 10.23 -8.43 -11.60
N ILE A 31 9.45 -9.32 -10.98
CA ILE A 31 9.61 -9.68 -9.57
C ILE A 31 9.72 -11.19 -9.51
N ASP A 32 10.87 -11.68 -9.06
CA ASP A 32 11.11 -13.09 -8.83
C ASP A 32 11.35 -13.36 -7.35
N TYR A 33 11.25 -14.64 -6.98
CA TYR A 33 11.66 -15.17 -5.69
C TYR A 33 12.69 -16.27 -5.89
N SER A 34 13.88 -16.08 -5.34
CA SER A 34 14.91 -17.11 -5.19
C SER A 34 14.90 -17.63 -3.75
N THR A 35 15.02 -18.94 -3.60
CA THR A 35 15.20 -19.57 -2.29
C THR A 35 16.48 -19.14 -1.57
N GLU A 36 17.51 -18.78 -2.33
CA GLU A 36 18.79 -18.28 -1.81
C GLU A 36 18.75 -16.78 -1.48
N LYS A 37 18.18 -15.97 -2.38
CA LYS A 37 18.29 -14.50 -2.32
C LYS A 37 17.03 -13.77 -1.83
N GLY A 38 15.89 -14.46 -1.77
CA GLY A 38 14.60 -13.83 -1.48
C GLY A 38 14.01 -13.14 -2.71
N VAL A 39 13.42 -11.96 -2.54
CA VAL A 39 12.80 -11.20 -3.63
C VAL A 39 13.88 -10.53 -4.48
N VAL A 40 13.77 -10.68 -5.80
CA VAL A 40 14.72 -10.19 -6.82
C VAL A 40 13.97 -9.28 -7.80
N TYR A 41 14.53 -8.11 -8.11
CA TYR A 41 13.92 -7.12 -9.00
C TYR A 41 14.66 -6.94 -10.31
N ASP A 42 15.97 -7.17 -10.34
CA ASP A 42 16.78 -6.96 -11.53
C ASP A 42 17.73 -8.12 -11.83
N SER A 43 18.17 -8.20 -13.08
CA SER A 43 19.09 -9.25 -13.53
C SER A 43 20.47 -9.19 -12.86
N HIS A 44 20.83 -8.03 -12.32
CA HIS A 44 22.05 -7.81 -11.57
C HIS A 44 21.98 -8.42 -10.16
N ASP A 45 20.80 -8.54 -9.56
CA ASP A 45 20.60 -9.27 -8.30
C ASP A 45 21.01 -10.75 -8.47
N TYR A 46 20.95 -11.30 -9.69
CA TYR A 46 21.46 -12.63 -10.01
C TYR A 46 22.99 -12.71 -10.18
N THR A 47 23.71 -11.59 -10.41
CA THR A 47 25.12 -11.58 -10.87
C THR A 47 26.16 -12.21 -9.94
N TYR A 48 25.85 -12.41 -8.66
CA TYR A 48 26.74 -13.13 -7.74
C TYR A 48 26.55 -14.66 -7.74
N GLY A 49 25.94 -15.23 -8.79
CA GLY A 49 25.74 -16.68 -9.00
C GLY A 49 25.76 -17.09 -10.48
N VAL A 50 25.53 -18.38 -10.75
CA VAL A 50 25.40 -18.91 -12.13
C VAL A 50 24.25 -18.17 -12.83
N PRO A 51 24.39 -17.75 -14.11
CA PRO A 51 23.29 -17.11 -14.84
C PRO A 51 22.05 -17.99 -14.78
N VAL A 52 20.99 -17.52 -14.12
CA VAL A 52 19.70 -18.21 -14.13
C VAL A 52 19.09 -17.96 -15.50
N ASN A 53 18.99 -19.01 -16.31
CA ASN A 53 18.27 -18.92 -17.56
C ASN A 53 16.78 -18.70 -17.23
N ARG A 54 16.15 -17.67 -17.79
CA ARG A 54 14.71 -17.41 -17.58
C ARG A 54 13.83 -18.63 -17.89
N ALA A 55 14.24 -19.48 -18.84
CA ALA A 55 13.54 -20.73 -19.14
C ALA A 55 13.47 -21.71 -17.96
N ASP A 56 14.37 -21.58 -16.98
CA ASP A 56 14.42 -22.41 -15.78
C ASP A 56 13.63 -21.79 -14.61
N ILE A 57 13.09 -20.57 -14.77
CA ILE A 57 12.24 -19.91 -13.77
C ILE A 57 10.83 -20.45 -13.85
N ARG A 58 10.32 -20.88 -12.70
CA ARG A 58 8.99 -21.47 -12.60
C ARG A 58 7.92 -20.38 -12.53
N PRO A 59 6.77 -20.55 -13.19
CA PRO A 59 5.69 -19.57 -13.13
C PRO A 59 5.03 -19.55 -11.74
N PHE A 60 4.37 -18.43 -11.39
CA PHE A 60 3.65 -18.24 -10.13
C PHE A 60 2.72 -19.42 -9.76
N LYS A 61 2.01 -19.97 -10.74
CA LYS A 61 1.06 -21.08 -10.56
C LYS A 61 1.72 -22.39 -10.08
N ASP A 62 3.03 -22.53 -10.26
CA ASP A 62 3.79 -23.73 -9.91
C ASP A 62 4.45 -23.60 -8.51
N ILE A 63 4.17 -22.51 -7.78
CA ILE A 63 4.62 -22.33 -6.40
C ILE A 63 3.92 -23.39 -5.50
N PRO A 64 4.70 -24.25 -4.81
CA PRO A 64 4.15 -25.21 -3.86
C PRO A 64 3.47 -24.53 -2.67
N ALA A 65 2.40 -25.14 -2.14
CA ALA A 65 1.62 -24.56 -1.04
C ALA A 65 2.46 -24.29 0.23
N ASP A 66 3.44 -25.15 0.52
CA ASP A 66 4.39 -25.02 1.63
C ASP A 66 5.39 -23.86 1.42
N MET A 67 5.63 -23.43 0.19
CA MET A 67 6.48 -22.29 -0.13
C MET A 67 5.72 -20.96 -0.11
N VAL A 68 4.40 -20.96 -0.32
CA VAL A 68 3.59 -19.72 -0.38
C VAL A 68 3.77 -18.87 0.88
N ASP A 69 3.72 -19.48 2.06
CA ASP A 69 3.87 -18.76 3.33
C ASP A 69 5.26 -18.16 3.50
N HIS A 70 6.30 -18.86 3.02
CA HIS A 70 7.67 -18.39 3.08
C HIS A 70 7.91 -17.19 2.15
N ILE A 71 7.45 -17.29 0.89
CA ILE A 71 7.50 -16.20 -0.07
C ILE A 71 6.70 -14.99 0.43
N ARG A 72 5.51 -15.24 1.00
CA ARG A 72 4.67 -14.20 1.59
C ARG A 72 5.42 -13.41 2.66
N ALA A 73 6.08 -14.10 3.59
CA ALA A 73 6.87 -13.47 4.65
C ALA A 73 8.01 -12.61 4.08
N SER A 74 8.69 -13.09 3.03
CA SER A 74 9.74 -12.34 2.35
C SER A 74 9.20 -11.07 1.67
N VAL A 75 8.09 -11.16 0.93
CA VAL A 75 7.44 -9.99 0.29
C VAL A 75 6.99 -8.96 1.32
N ILE A 76 6.36 -9.39 2.43
CA ILE A 76 5.97 -8.50 3.53
C ILE A 76 7.20 -7.78 4.11
N THR A 77 8.30 -8.50 4.31
CA THR A 77 9.54 -7.94 4.83
C THR A 77 10.04 -6.80 3.94
N ILE A 78 10.05 -7.01 2.61
CA ILE A 78 10.48 -5.97 1.66
C ILE A 78 9.50 -4.78 1.66
N LEU A 79 8.19 -5.02 1.65
CA LEU A 79 7.19 -3.95 1.73
C LEU A 79 7.37 -3.09 2.99
N MET A 80 7.64 -3.73 4.14
CA MET A 80 7.92 -3.05 5.40
C MET A 80 9.21 -2.24 5.35
N GLN A 81 10.25 -2.73 4.69
CA GLN A 81 11.52 -2.02 4.51
C GLN A 81 11.40 -0.83 3.56
N ILE A 82 10.69 -0.97 2.44
CA ILE A 82 10.40 0.13 1.50
C ILE A 82 9.59 1.22 2.20
N GLY A 83 8.67 0.84 3.09
CA GLY A 83 7.98 1.76 3.99
C GLY A 83 6.85 2.59 3.35
N LYS A 84 6.71 2.61 2.02
CA LYS A 84 5.63 3.31 1.30
C LYS A 84 4.22 2.89 1.72
N VAL A 85 4.06 1.63 2.14
CA VAL A 85 2.81 1.12 2.71
C VAL A 85 2.39 1.83 4.00
N PHE A 86 3.29 2.59 4.65
CA PHE A 86 2.97 3.42 5.83
C PHE A 86 2.80 4.91 5.49
N GLU A 87 2.97 5.29 4.23
CA GLU A 87 2.90 6.67 3.78
C GLU A 87 1.58 6.92 3.06
N ALA A 88 0.59 7.47 3.76
CA ALA A 88 -0.72 7.78 3.17
C ALA A 88 -0.64 8.68 1.92
N SER A 89 0.43 9.45 1.74
CA SER A 89 0.71 10.24 0.54
C SER A 89 1.07 9.42 -0.69
N MET A 90 1.52 8.19 -0.50
CA MET A 90 1.84 7.25 -1.57
C MET A 90 0.60 6.50 -2.04
N TRP A 91 -0.52 6.59 -1.32
CA TRP A 91 -1.74 5.87 -1.68
C TRP A 91 -2.60 6.74 -2.59
N ILE A 92 -3.07 6.16 -3.69
CA ILE A 92 -4.01 6.86 -4.58
C ILE A 92 -5.44 6.63 -4.11
N GLY A 93 -6.16 7.73 -3.98
CA GLY A 93 -7.58 7.70 -3.67
C GLY A 93 -8.40 7.17 -4.84
N SER A 94 -9.36 6.30 -4.56
CA SER A 94 -10.40 5.96 -5.53
C SER A 94 -11.48 7.05 -5.57
N SER A 95 -12.21 7.13 -6.68
CA SER A 95 -13.49 7.85 -6.73
C SER A 95 -14.53 7.22 -5.80
N THR A 96 -14.30 5.96 -5.40
CA THR A 96 -15.10 5.24 -4.43
C THR A 96 -14.73 5.64 -3.01
N CYS A 97 -15.72 6.06 -2.22
CA CYS A 97 -15.55 6.28 -0.80
C CYS A 97 -15.43 4.96 -0.06
N TYR A 98 -14.20 4.49 0.19
CA TYR A 98 -13.95 3.41 1.13
C TYR A 98 -14.14 3.90 2.56
N ASN A 99 -14.56 2.99 3.44
CA ASN A 99 -14.56 3.22 4.87
C ASN A 99 -13.39 2.43 5.45
N LEU A 100 -12.20 3.01 5.40
CA LEU A 100 -10.99 2.33 5.85
C LEU A 100 -11.03 2.09 7.35
N GLY A 101 -11.63 2.99 8.13
CA GLY A 101 -11.72 2.86 9.58
C GLY A 101 -10.34 2.70 10.24
N LEU A 102 -9.29 3.24 9.62
CA LEU A 102 -7.91 2.96 9.98
C LEU A 102 -7.42 3.94 11.06
N PRO A 103 -7.01 3.48 12.25
CA PRO A 103 -6.43 4.35 13.26
C PRO A 103 -5.20 5.09 12.75
N CYS A 104 -5.13 6.39 13.01
CA CYS A 104 -4.02 7.22 12.59
C CYS A 104 -3.80 8.42 13.54
N LYS A 105 -2.67 9.11 13.34
CA LYS A 105 -2.33 10.35 14.02
C LYS A 105 -2.10 11.47 13.02
N ILE A 106 -2.62 12.66 13.32
CA ILE A 106 -2.48 13.85 12.49
C ILE A 106 -1.46 14.80 13.11
N VAL A 107 -0.33 14.99 12.43
CA VAL A 107 0.84 15.68 13.01
C VAL A 107 1.10 17.10 12.48
N ARG A 108 0.66 17.42 11.26
CA ARG A 108 1.07 18.66 10.56
C ARG A 108 -0.08 19.49 9.97
N SER A 109 -1.33 19.14 10.25
CA SER A 109 -2.47 19.90 9.74
C SER A 109 -2.77 21.11 10.64
N ARG A 110 -3.24 22.21 10.05
CA ARG A 110 -3.76 23.38 10.79
C ARG A 110 -5.21 23.19 11.22
N LYS A 111 -5.94 22.29 10.56
CA LYS A 111 -7.38 22.07 10.79
C LYS A 111 -7.65 21.13 11.95
N PHE A 112 -6.75 20.18 12.19
CA PHE A 112 -6.85 19.19 13.25
C PHE A 112 -5.46 18.61 13.54
N ARG A 113 -5.14 18.33 14.81
CA ARG A 113 -3.93 17.61 15.24
C ARG A 113 -4.29 16.70 16.40
N GLY A 114 -3.73 15.50 16.42
CA GLY A 114 -4.03 14.49 17.43
C GLY A 114 -4.45 13.17 16.81
N ASP A 115 -5.05 12.32 17.63
CA ASP A 115 -5.49 10.99 17.24
C ASP A 115 -6.75 11.09 16.37
N ALA A 116 -6.85 10.23 15.36
CA ALA A 116 -7.93 10.24 14.39
C ALA A 116 -8.15 8.85 13.79
N THR A 117 -9.23 8.73 13.04
CA THR A 117 -9.49 7.60 12.17
C THR A 117 -9.44 8.08 10.73
N LEU A 118 -8.55 7.50 9.92
CA LEU A 118 -8.53 7.68 8.48
C LEU A 118 -9.71 6.93 7.86
N ILE A 119 -10.58 7.68 7.21
CA ILE A 119 -11.78 7.15 6.55
C ILE A 119 -11.49 6.83 5.10
N ASN A 120 -10.90 7.78 4.37
CA ASN A 120 -10.61 7.59 2.95
C ASN A 120 -9.48 8.53 2.48
N ILE A 121 -8.92 8.24 1.31
CA ILE A 121 -8.18 9.21 0.51
C ILE A 121 -9.01 9.48 -0.73
N ALA A 122 -9.37 10.74 -0.93
CA ALA A 122 -10.23 11.17 -2.01
C ALA A 122 -9.46 12.06 -2.98
N SER A 123 -9.65 11.82 -4.27
CA SER A 123 -9.25 12.75 -5.31
C SER A 123 -10.20 13.95 -5.35
N LYS A 124 -9.64 15.15 -5.58
CA LYS A 124 -10.38 16.40 -5.81
C LYS A 124 -9.64 17.24 -6.84
N HIS A 125 -10.36 18.05 -7.60
CA HIS A 125 -9.72 19.07 -8.42
C HIS A 125 -9.49 20.35 -7.61
N ASP A 126 -8.30 20.95 -7.74
CA ASP A 126 -8.00 22.27 -7.22
C ASP A 126 -8.58 23.39 -8.12
N ARG A 127 -8.36 24.66 -7.75
CA ARG A 127 -8.82 25.83 -8.53
C ARG A 127 -8.27 25.86 -9.96
N TYR A 128 -7.15 25.19 -10.23
CA TYR A 128 -6.50 25.09 -11.53
C TYR A 128 -6.86 23.80 -12.27
N ASN A 129 -7.92 23.10 -11.83
CA ASN A 129 -8.36 21.82 -12.36
C ASN A 129 -7.32 20.68 -12.23
N ARG A 130 -6.31 20.84 -11.36
CA ARG A 130 -5.33 19.79 -11.10
C ARG A 130 -5.87 18.81 -10.08
N GLU A 131 -5.68 17.53 -10.34
CA GLU A 131 -6.02 16.49 -9.40
C GLU A 131 -5.13 16.59 -8.15
N ILE A 132 -5.76 16.66 -6.97
CA ILE A 132 -5.11 16.70 -5.67
C ILE A 132 -5.78 15.68 -4.73
N TYR A 133 -4.96 14.93 -4.00
CA TYR A 133 -5.46 13.97 -3.03
C TYR A 133 -5.63 14.62 -1.65
N LYS A 134 -6.74 14.28 -0.98
CA LYS A 134 -7.04 14.68 0.40
C LYS A 134 -7.36 13.46 1.24
N ALA A 135 -6.80 13.42 2.44
CA ALA A 135 -7.21 12.45 3.44
C ALA A 135 -8.47 12.95 4.14
N PHE A 136 -9.50 12.12 4.16
CA PHE A 136 -10.72 12.34 4.91
C PHE A 136 -10.65 11.58 6.23
N ILE A 137 -10.82 12.31 7.33
CA ILE A 137 -10.62 11.79 8.68
C ILE A 137 -11.79 12.14 9.59
N VAL A 138 -11.95 11.36 10.64
CA VAL A 138 -12.71 11.70 11.85
C VAL A 138 -11.71 11.88 12.99
N GLY A 139 -11.66 13.07 13.58
CA GLY A 139 -10.79 13.37 14.71
C GLY A 139 -11.31 12.77 16.02
N SER A 140 -10.45 12.64 17.02
CA SER A 140 -10.82 12.23 18.38
C SER A 140 -11.82 13.17 19.07
N ASP A 141 -12.01 14.38 18.53
CA ASP A 141 -13.03 15.35 18.93
C ASP A 141 -14.44 15.03 18.38
N GLY A 142 -14.58 13.95 17.60
CA GLY A 142 -15.86 13.58 16.99
C GLY A 142 -16.26 14.48 15.82
N LEU A 143 -15.30 15.16 15.19
CA LEU A 143 -15.53 16.02 14.03
C LEU A 143 -14.81 15.49 12.80
N LYS A 144 -15.34 15.80 11.62
CA LYS A 144 -14.78 15.34 10.35
C LYS A 144 -13.99 16.43 9.61
N TYR A 145 -12.89 16.04 8.99
CA TYR A 145 -11.93 16.96 8.36
C TYR A 145 -11.35 16.44 7.05
N TYR A 146 -11.04 17.37 6.14
CA TYR A 146 -10.12 17.11 5.03
C TYR A 146 -8.73 17.68 5.33
N VAL A 147 -7.74 16.80 5.39
CA VAL A 147 -6.33 17.12 5.62
C VAL A 147 -5.47 16.68 4.42
N SER A 148 -4.22 17.14 4.37
CA SER A 148 -3.26 16.61 3.40
C SER A 148 -2.89 15.16 3.76
N PRO A 149 -2.78 14.22 2.81
CA PRO A 149 -2.33 12.86 3.10
C PRO A 149 -0.97 12.81 3.81
N ASN A 150 -0.05 13.74 3.47
CA ASN A 150 1.23 13.93 4.15
C ASN A 150 1.11 14.25 5.66
N CYS A 151 -0.06 14.65 6.14
CA CYS A 151 -0.29 14.92 7.56
C CYS A 151 -0.69 13.67 8.35
N VAL A 152 -1.01 12.56 7.67
CA VAL A 152 -1.53 11.33 8.25
C VAL A 152 -0.38 10.37 8.55
N GLN A 153 -0.26 9.96 9.81
CA GLN A 153 0.59 8.86 10.24
C GLN A 153 -0.31 7.68 10.58
N VAL A 154 -0.36 6.67 9.72
CA VAL A 154 -1.13 5.46 10.00
C VAL A 154 -0.42 4.60 11.02
N ASP A 155 -1.20 3.85 11.80
CA ASP A 155 -0.64 2.91 12.76
C ASP A 155 0.10 1.76 12.04
N LYS A 156 1.42 1.66 12.26
CA LYS A 156 2.26 0.70 11.55
C LYS A 156 1.90 -0.73 11.91
N ASP A 157 1.60 -1.00 13.17
CA ASP A 157 1.25 -2.34 13.64
C ASP A 157 -0.06 -2.82 13.00
N THR A 158 -1.04 -1.93 12.85
CA THR A 158 -2.28 -2.21 12.13
C THR A 158 -2.00 -2.52 10.66
N ILE A 159 -1.19 -1.72 9.96
CA ILE A 159 -0.83 -2.01 8.56
C ILE A 159 -0.09 -3.34 8.45
N SER A 160 0.89 -3.61 9.32
CA SER A 160 1.62 -4.88 9.35
C SER A 160 0.68 -6.07 9.60
N ALA A 161 -0.29 -5.95 10.49
CA ALA A 161 -1.31 -6.97 10.72
C ALA A 161 -2.22 -7.19 9.51
N LEU A 162 -2.55 -6.13 8.75
CA LEU A 162 -3.32 -6.23 7.51
C LEU A 162 -2.52 -6.96 6.43
N LEU A 163 -1.25 -6.62 6.23
CA LEU A 163 -0.37 -7.29 5.26
C LEU A 163 -0.27 -8.80 5.53
N ASN A 164 -0.18 -9.20 6.80
CA ASN A 164 -0.14 -10.63 7.19
C ASN A 164 -1.42 -11.42 6.84
N ARG A 165 -2.54 -10.75 6.55
CA ARG A 165 -3.81 -11.39 6.17
C ARG A 165 -4.03 -11.44 4.66
N MET A 166 -3.21 -10.74 3.88
CA MET A 166 -3.31 -10.69 2.43
C MET A 166 -2.76 -11.98 1.80
N THR A 167 -3.31 -12.33 0.66
CA THR A 167 -2.79 -13.43 -0.17
C THR A 167 -1.44 -13.04 -0.78
N LEU A 168 -0.64 -14.03 -1.20
CA LEU A 168 0.62 -13.77 -1.89
C LEU A 168 0.41 -12.90 -3.14
N LYS A 169 -0.65 -13.15 -3.91
CA LYS A 169 -0.97 -12.37 -5.11
C LYS A 169 -1.17 -10.89 -4.77
N GLU A 170 -2.01 -10.57 -3.79
CA GLU A 170 -2.28 -9.18 -3.39
C GLU A 170 -1.02 -8.47 -2.89
N LEU A 171 -0.14 -9.17 -2.18
CA LEU A 171 1.12 -8.61 -1.71
C LEU A 171 2.09 -8.35 -2.85
N VAL A 172 2.12 -9.23 -3.84
CA VAL A 172 2.89 -9.02 -5.07
C VAL A 172 2.33 -7.84 -5.87
N ASP A 173 1.02 -7.70 -5.98
CA ASP A 173 0.38 -6.54 -6.65
C ASP A 173 0.80 -5.22 -5.97
N ILE A 174 0.83 -5.15 -4.64
CA ILE A 174 1.32 -3.97 -3.90
C ILE A 174 2.81 -3.73 -4.15
N LEU A 175 3.61 -4.80 -4.18
CA LEU A 175 5.05 -4.71 -4.38
C LEU A 175 5.39 -4.22 -5.79
N ASP A 176 4.66 -4.71 -6.79
CA ASP A 176 4.74 -4.30 -8.19
C ASP A 176 4.44 -2.80 -8.33
N GLU A 177 3.33 -2.31 -7.80
CA GLU A 177 3.02 -0.88 -7.80
C GLU A 177 4.07 -0.03 -7.06
N SER A 178 4.57 -0.53 -5.94
CA SER A 178 5.60 0.13 -5.14
C SER A 178 6.91 0.28 -5.93
N HIS A 179 7.27 -0.74 -6.71
CA HIS A 179 8.52 -0.81 -7.45
C HIS A 179 8.41 -0.14 -8.84
N PHE A 180 7.42 -0.54 -9.63
CA PHE A 180 7.22 -0.21 -11.05
C PHE A 180 6.13 0.83 -11.33
N GLY A 181 5.37 1.28 -10.32
CA GLY A 181 4.19 2.15 -10.48
C GLY A 181 4.30 3.23 -11.59
N HIS A 182 3.25 3.27 -12.43
CA HIS A 182 3.16 3.90 -13.75
C HIS A 182 3.99 5.17 -14.02
N TRP A 183 4.83 5.11 -15.06
CA TRP A 183 5.60 6.23 -15.62
C TRP A 183 4.75 7.32 -16.27
N ASN A 184 3.48 7.02 -16.63
CA ASN A 184 2.59 7.96 -17.33
C ASN A 184 2.04 9.08 -16.46
N TYR A 185 2.26 9.05 -15.14
CA TYR A 185 1.94 10.14 -14.22
C TYR A 185 3.20 10.94 -13.86
N ALA A 186 3.92 11.43 -14.87
CA ALA A 186 5.00 12.39 -14.65
C ALA A 186 4.42 13.76 -14.26
N PRO A 187 5.00 14.48 -13.27
CA PRO A 187 6.30 14.24 -12.63
C PRO A 187 6.21 13.64 -11.20
N TYR A 188 5.10 12.98 -10.83
CA TYR A 188 4.85 12.43 -9.48
C TYR A 188 4.15 11.07 -9.63
N ASN A 189 4.77 9.90 -9.49
CA ASN A 189 5.41 9.31 -8.31
C ASN A 189 4.93 7.84 -8.28
N ARG A 190 5.76 6.93 -7.80
CA ARG A 190 5.43 5.50 -7.63
C ARG A 190 4.36 5.31 -6.55
N HIS A 191 3.10 5.38 -6.94
CA HIS A 191 1.96 5.30 -6.03
C HIS A 191 1.41 3.87 -5.89
N LEU A 192 0.77 3.60 -4.76
CA LEU A 192 0.05 2.37 -4.48
C LEU A 192 -1.43 2.59 -4.81
N PHE A 193 -1.89 2.02 -5.93
CA PHE A 193 -3.24 2.21 -6.47
C PHE A 193 -4.24 1.29 -5.78
N HIS A 194 -3.99 -0.03 -5.80
CA HIS A 194 -4.93 -1.00 -5.24
C HIS A 194 -4.81 -1.13 -3.71
N PHE A 195 -3.79 -0.54 -3.09
CA PHE A 195 -3.55 -0.73 -1.66
C PHE A 195 -4.69 -0.22 -0.77
N ILE A 196 -5.36 0.88 -1.13
CA ILE A 196 -6.52 1.38 -0.36
C ILE A 196 -7.67 0.37 -0.40
N GLU A 197 -7.91 -0.25 -1.54
CA GLU A 197 -8.98 -1.23 -1.71
C GLU A 197 -8.69 -2.50 -0.89
N LEU A 198 -7.42 -2.91 -0.86
CA LEU A 198 -6.96 -4.01 -0.03
C LEU A 198 -7.06 -3.67 1.46
N ILE A 199 -6.68 -2.47 1.89
CA ILE A 199 -6.93 -2.03 3.28
C ILE A 199 -8.43 -2.12 3.56
N ALA A 200 -9.30 -1.56 2.71
CA ALA A 200 -10.75 -1.60 2.92
C ALA A 200 -11.29 -3.04 3.03
N LYS A 201 -10.78 -3.96 2.21
CA LYS A 201 -11.13 -5.38 2.25
C LYS A 201 -10.77 -6.04 3.57
N TYR A 202 -9.60 -5.71 4.13
CA TYR A 202 -9.08 -6.37 5.32
C TYR A 202 -9.39 -5.62 6.64
N THR A 203 -9.85 -4.37 6.59
CA THR A 203 -10.18 -3.59 7.78
C THR A 203 -11.64 -3.79 8.17
N ARG A 204 -11.87 -4.14 9.45
CA ARG A 204 -13.14 -4.34 10.17
C ARG A 204 -14.43 -4.53 9.34
N GLY A 205 -14.61 -5.75 8.83
CA GLY A 205 -15.89 -6.49 8.85
C GLY A 205 -17.20 -5.73 8.58
N ASN A 206 -17.26 -4.84 7.58
CA ASN A 206 -18.45 -4.04 7.22
C ASN A 206 -18.95 -3.04 8.28
N GLU A 207 -18.22 -2.78 9.38
CA GLU A 207 -18.59 -1.72 10.33
C GLU A 207 -18.35 -0.35 9.69
N LYS A 208 -19.43 0.23 9.15
CA LYS A 208 -19.40 1.54 8.52
C LYS A 208 -19.54 2.62 9.59
N ILE A 209 -18.50 3.43 9.75
CA ILE A 209 -18.62 4.75 10.37
C ILE A 209 -19.67 5.55 9.60
N ASP A 210 -20.81 5.87 10.25
CA ASP A 210 -21.85 6.72 9.65
C ASP A 210 -21.43 8.18 9.71
N LEU A 211 -20.89 8.66 8.60
CA LEU A 211 -20.36 10.01 8.45
C LEU A 211 -21.44 11.11 8.57
N LYS A 212 -22.73 10.75 8.53
CA LYS A 212 -23.84 11.71 8.74
C LYS A 212 -23.95 12.14 10.19
N GLU A 213 -23.51 11.31 11.13
CA GLU A 213 -23.56 11.61 12.57
C GLU A 213 -22.50 12.65 12.97
N TYR A 214 -21.49 12.87 12.12
CA TYR A 214 -20.37 13.76 12.40
C TYR A 214 -20.56 15.13 11.73
N LYS A 215 -20.41 16.21 12.52
CA LYS A 215 -20.33 17.59 12.00
C LYS A 215 -18.95 17.87 11.41
N TRP A 216 -18.90 18.79 10.45
CA TRP A 216 -17.60 19.30 9.98
C TRP A 216 -16.99 20.23 11.02
N GLY A 217 -15.68 20.14 11.24
CA GLY A 217 -15.00 21.05 12.18
C GLY A 217 -15.19 22.53 11.85
N TRP A 218 -15.17 22.90 10.58
CA TRP A 218 -15.40 24.28 10.14
C TRP A 218 -16.83 24.78 10.41
N GLN A 219 -17.83 23.89 10.45
CA GLN A 219 -19.21 24.29 10.80
C GLN A 219 -19.30 24.68 12.26
N VAL A 220 -18.66 23.89 13.13
CA VAL A 220 -18.64 24.16 14.57
C VAL A 220 -17.85 25.43 14.90
N GLU A 221 -16.77 25.71 14.17
CA GLU A 221 -16.04 26.99 14.30
C GLU A 221 -16.92 28.19 13.93
N GLN A 222 -17.68 28.11 12.83
CA GLN A 222 -18.60 29.18 12.42
C GLN A 222 -19.76 29.37 13.40
N GLU A 223 -20.33 28.29 13.94
CA GLU A 223 -21.38 28.37 14.97
C GLU A 223 -20.86 29.15 16.20
N LYS A 224 -19.63 28.87 16.65
CA LYS A 224 -19.00 29.57 17.78
C LYS A 224 -18.71 31.04 17.51
N GLU A 225 -18.27 31.38 16.29
CA GLU A 225 -18.01 32.77 15.91
C GLU A 225 -19.31 33.60 15.86
N GLN A 226 -20.43 33.00 15.46
CA GLN A 226 -21.75 33.65 15.44
C GLN A 226 -22.33 33.84 16.84
N GLU A 227 -22.12 32.90 17.76
CA GLU A 227 -22.56 33.03 19.16
C GLU A 227 -21.74 34.08 19.94
N ALA A 228 -20.52 34.36 19.50
CA ALA A 228 -19.63 35.33 20.13
C ALA A 228 -19.76 36.77 19.59
N ALA A 229 -20.56 36.99 18.54
CA ALA A 229 -20.78 38.27 17.87
C ALA A 229 -22.12 38.92 18.26
#